data_AF-A0A5E4QXH4-F1
#
_entry.id   AF-A0A5E4QXH4-F1
#
_cell.length_a   1.000
_cell.length_b   1.000
_cell.length_c   1.000
_cell.angle_alpha   90.00
_cell.angle_beta   90.00
_cell.angle_gamma   90.00
#
_symmetry.space_group_name_H-M   'P 1'
#
loop_
_entity.id
_entity.type
_entity.pdbx_description
1 polymer ?
#
loop_
_entity_poly.entity_id
_entity_poly.type
_entity_poly.pdbx_seq_one_letter_code
_entity_poly.pdbx_strand_id
1 'polypeptide(L)'
;MNGAGLLFDLRFGFGLLNAEALVVAALNWTTVPRKHICAASPHLSKSESISSLRDADVTVEVGCDVNYLEHVELVVSLNYTRRGALEIYLVSPQVATIKPTSK
;
A
#
# COMPACT_ATOMS: atom_id res chain seq x y z
N MET A 1 10.40 -1.96 8.64
CA MET A 1 10.01 -0.62 9.13
C MET A 1 9.46 0.14 7.94
N ASN A 2 8.35 0.87 8.07
CA ASN A 2 7.76 1.65 7.00
C ASN A 2 8.39 3.05 6.89
N GLY A 3 7.97 3.87 5.92
CA GLY A 3 8.47 5.23 5.72
C GLY A 3 8.28 6.18 6.92
N ALA A 4 7.39 5.85 7.86
CA ALA A 4 7.17 6.60 9.10
C ALA A 4 7.98 6.07 10.30
N GLY A 5 8.88 5.09 10.10
CA GLY A 5 9.67 4.53 11.20
C GLY A 5 8.93 3.50 12.06
N LEU A 6 7.76 3.02 11.65
CA LEU A 6 6.97 2.03 12.40
C LEU A 6 7.18 0.61 11.86
N LEU A 7 7.12 -0.38 12.75
CA LEU A 7 7.11 -1.79 12.36
C LEU A 7 5.72 -2.17 11.85
N PHE A 8 5.69 -2.91 10.74
CA PHE A 8 4.47 -3.41 10.12
C PHE A 8 4.73 -4.82 9.61
N ASP A 9 3.80 -5.74 9.87
CA ASP A 9 3.80 -7.10 9.33
C ASP A 9 2.50 -7.34 8.56
N LEU A 10 2.59 -8.05 7.44
CA LEU A 10 1.45 -8.37 6.58
C LEU A 10 0.32 -9.14 7.28
N ARG A 11 0.65 -9.94 8.29
CA ARG A 11 -0.30 -10.80 9.03
C ARG A 11 -0.80 -10.13 10.31
N PHE A 12 0.04 -9.30 10.93
CA PHE A 12 -0.22 -8.73 12.26
C PHE A 12 -0.44 -7.21 12.26
N GLY A 13 -0.29 -6.54 11.12
CA GLY A 13 -0.37 -5.08 11.03
C GLY A 13 0.69 -4.40 11.90
N PHE A 14 0.27 -3.43 12.71
CA PHE A 14 1.14 -2.74 13.69
C PHE A 14 1.32 -3.53 15.01
N GLY A 15 0.80 -4.75 15.10
CA GLY A 15 0.97 -5.64 16.26
C GLY A 15 -0.26 -5.75 17.15
N LEU A 16 -0.06 -6.26 18.36
CA LEU A 16 -1.13 -6.49 19.33
C LEU A 16 -1.67 -5.18 19.89
N LEU A 17 -2.98 -5.08 20.01
CA LEU A 17 -3.67 -3.94 20.58
C LEU A 17 -3.42 -3.86 22.10
N ASN A 18 -2.95 -2.71 22.58
CA ASN A 18 -2.83 -2.41 24.01
C ASN A 18 -3.95 -1.42 24.41
N ALA A 19 -4.92 -1.91 25.19
CA ALA A 19 -6.10 -1.13 25.58
C ALA A 19 -5.74 0.09 26.43
N GLU A 20 -4.82 -0.05 27.39
CA GLU A 20 -4.36 1.05 28.24
C GLU A 20 -3.71 2.15 27.39
N ALA A 21 -2.78 1.78 26.50
CA ALA A 21 -2.09 2.72 25.64
C ALA A 21 -3.05 3.47 24.70
N LEU A 22 -4.07 2.80 24.16
CA LEU A 22 -5.09 3.43 23.33
C LEU A 22 -5.91 4.48 24.09
N VAL A 23 -6.33 4.15 25.32
CA VAL A 23 -7.09 5.09 26.16
C VAL A 23 -6.23 6.29 26.53
N VAL A 24 -4.97 6.07 26.94
CA VAL A 24 -4.03 7.15 27.26
C VAL A 24 -3.79 8.06 26.05
N ALA A 25 -3.62 7.50 24.85
CA ALA A 25 -3.46 8.28 23.63
C ALA A 25 -4.73 9.08 23.27
N ALA A 26 -5.92 8.50 23.47
CA ALA A 26 -7.20 9.12 23.16
C ALA A 26 -7.50 10.36 24.01
N LEU A 27 -7.05 10.39 25.27
CA LEU A 27 -7.28 11.52 26.18
C LEU A 27 -6.67 12.83 25.68
N ASN A 28 -5.56 12.76 24.92
CA ASN A 28 -4.86 13.91 24.36
C ASN A 28 -4.90 13.91 22.82
N TRP A 29 -5.85 13.21 22.21
CA TRP A 29 -5.93 13.10 20.76
C TRP A 29 -6.47 14.38 20.12
N THR A 30 -5.70 14.96 19.19
CA THR A 30 -6.15 16.07 18.37
C THR A 30 -6.77 15.53 17.08
N THR A 31 -7.99 15.96 16.78
CA THR A 31 -8.68 15.57 15.54
C THR A 31 -7.84 15.93 14.31
N VAL A 32 -7.70 14.96 13.40
CA VAL A 32 -6.97 15.13 12.15
C VAL A 32 -7.71 16.08 11.19
N PRO A 33 -7.00 16.70 10.22
CA PRO A 33 -7.64 17.49 9.16
C PRO A 33 -8.68 16.69 8.36
N ARG A 34 -9.52 17.39 7.61
CA ARG A 34 -10.51 16.76 6.73
C ARG A 34 -9.82 15.81 5.74
N LYS A 35 -10.34 14.59 5.64
CA LYS A 35 -9.89 13.60 4.66
C LYS A 35 -9.90 14.17 3.25
N HIS A 36 -8.75 14.09 2.58
CA HIS A 36 -8.61 14.34 1.16
C HIS A 36 -8.39 13.01 0.44
N ILE A 37 -9.16 12.76 -0.63
CA ILE A 37 -8.98 11.60 -1.49
C ILE A 37 -8.44 12.12 -2.81
N CYS A 38 -7.36 11.50 -3.27
CA CYS A 38 -6.85 11.73 -4.61
C CYS A 38 -6.76 10.41 -5.37
N ALA A 39 -7.19 10.44 -6.62
CA ALA A 39 -7.24 9.28 -7.49
C ALA A 39 -6.51 9.59 -8.80
N ALA A 40 -5.67 8.65 -9.23
CA ALA A 40 -5.04 8.67 -10.54
C ALA A 40 -5.49 7.43 -11.31
N SER A 41 -5.75 7.60 -12.61
CA SER A 41 -6.07 6.51 -13.52
C SER A 41 -5.10 6.57 -14.70
N PRO A 42 -3.82 6.19 -14.49
CA PRO A 42 -2.85 6.20 -15.57
C PRO A 42 -3.29 5.22 -16.66
N HIS A 43 -3.32 5.69 -17.91
CA HIS A 43 -3.56 4.81 -19.04
C HIS A 43 -2.25 4.08 -19.37
N LEU A 44 -2.16 2.80 -19.02
CA LEU A 44 -1.02 1.97 -19.40
C LEU A 44 -1.12 1.66 -20.90
N SER A 45 -0.37 2.43 -21.70
CA SER A 45 -0.36 2.35 -23.17
C SER A 45 0.36 1.10 -23.70
N LYS A 46 1.11 0.40 -22.85
CA LYS A 46 1.68 -0.93 -23.12
C LYS A 46 1.05 -1.95 -22.18
N SER A 47 0.35 -2.92 -22.76
CA SER A 47 0.12 -4.20 -22.10
C SER A 47 1.47 -4.87 -21.94
N GLU A 48 2.17 -4.60 -20.83
CA GLU A 48 3.33 -5.41 -20.51
C GLU A 48 2.85 -6.85 -20.34
N SER A 49 3.46 -7.75 -21.12
CA SER A 49 3.13 -9.16 -21.10
C SER A 49 3.48 -9.72 -19.72
N ILE A 50 2.47 -9.90 -18.86
CA ILE A 50 2.63 -10.62 -17.60
C ILE A 50 2.99 -12.06 -17.93
N SER A 51 4.11 -12.55 -17.40
CA SER A 51 4.57 -13.91 -17.63
C SER A 51 5.17 -14.48 -16.34
N SER A 52 5.22 -15.81 -16.20
CA SER A 52 5.84 -16.44 -15.04
C SER A 52 7.37 -16.31 -15.01
N LEU A 53 7.98 -15.74 -16.05
CA LEU A 53 9.43 -15.65 -16.19
C LEU A 53 9.98 -14.28 -15.77
N ARG A 54 9.12 -13.26 -15.68
CA ARG A 54 9.51 -11.88 -15.41
C ARG A 54 8.39 -11.11 -14.73
N ASP A 55 8.78 -10.30 -13.75
CA ASP A 55 7.92 -9.31 -13.13
C ASP A 55 7.60 -8.19 -14.14
N ALA A 56 6.39 -7.65 -14.05
CA ALA A 56 5.95 -6.49 -14.82
C ALA A 56 5.88 -5.29 -13.87
N ASP A 57 6.83 -4.35 -14.02
CA ASP A 57 6.97 -3.20 -13.14
C ASP A 57 6.28 -1.97 -13.75
N VAL A 58 5.30 -1.43 -13.04
CA VAL A 58 4.57 -0.24 -13.46
C VAL A 58 4.81 0.87 -12.44
N THR A 59 5.41 1.97 -12.91
CA THR A 59 5.50 3.21 -12.13
C THR A 59 4.27 4.07 -12.42
N VAL A 60 3.54 4.42 -11.37
CA VAL A 60 2.37 5.30 -11.46
C VAL A 60 2.73 6.65 -10.89
N GLU A 61 2.75 7.66 -11.75
CA GLU A 61 2.83 9.05 -11.30
C GLU A 61 1.45 9.54 -10.90
N VAL A 62 1.37 10.07 -9.68
CA VAL A 62 0.13 10.52 -9.07
C VAL A 62 0.28 12.03 -8.87
N GLY A 63 -0.43 12.83 -9.67
CA GLY A 63 -0.40 14.30 -9.61
C GLY A 63 -1.21 14.86 -8.45
N CYS A 64 -0.95 14.37 -7.24
CA CYS A 64 -1.76 14.64 -6.06
C CYS A 64 -0.92 15.26 -4.94
N ASP A 65 -1.45 16.31 -4.31
CA ASP A 65 -0.89 16.89 -3.08
C ASP A 65 -1.53 16.24 -1.85
N VAL A 66 -0.99 15.09 -1.45
CA VAL A 66 -1.33 14.41 -0.19
C VAL A 66 -0.14 14.52 0.76
N ASN A 67 -0.29 15.34 1.81
CA ASN A 67 0.78 15.60 2.78
C ASN A 67 0.97 14.45 3.78
N TYR A 68 -0.12 13.76 4.15
CA TYR A 68 -0.11 12.66 5.12
C TYR A 68 -0.97 11.51 4.58
N LEU A 69 -0.34 10.35 4.41
CA LEU A 69 -0.99 9.19 3.80
C LEU A 69 -1.67 8.34 4.88
N GLU A 70 -2.95 8.00 4.67
CA GLU A 70 -3.71 7.11 5.54
C GLU A 70 -3.96 5.75 4.87
N HIS A 71 -4.62 5.76 3.70
CA HIS A 71 -4.99 4.57 2.94
C HIS A 71 -4.55 4.71 1.48
N VAL A 72 -4.14 3.61 0.87
CA VAL A 72 -3.85 3.49 -0.56
C VAL A 72 -4.65 2.34 -1.13
N GLU A 73 -5.31 2.58 -2.25
CA GLU A 73 -6.09 1.58 -2.97
C GLU A 73 -5.56 1.47 -4.40
N LEU A 74 -5.26 0.25 -4.83
CA LEU A 74 -4.87 -0.08 -6.20
C LEU A 74 -6.02 -0.82 -6.88
N VAL A 75 -6.67 -0.17 -7.84
CA VAL A 75 -7.71 -0.78 -8.67
C VAL A 75 -7.10 -1.19 -10.00
N VAL A 76 -7.06 -2.49 -10.29
CA VAL A 76 -6.46 -3.05 -11.50
C VAL A 76 -7.45 -3.92 -12.26
N SER A 77 -7.38 -3.85 -13.59
CA SER A 77 -8.08 -4.74 -14.52
C SER A 77 -7.03 -5.46 -15.37
N LEU A 78 -6.96 -6.78 -15.26
CA LEU A 78 -5.93 -7.60 -15.89
C LEU A 78 -6.52 -8.92 -16.42
N ASN A 79 -5.91 -9.45 -17.49
CA ASN A 79 -6.27 -10.74 -18.07
C ASN A 79 -5.09 -11.70 -17.95
N TYR A 80 -5.30 -12.85 -17.29
CA TYR A 80 -4.30 -13.88 -17.12
C TYR A 80 -4.94 -15.27 -16.98
N THR A 81 -4.27 -16.31 -17.48
CA THR A 81 -4.85 -17.66 -17.57
C THR A 81 -5.06 -18.33 -16.21
N ARG A 82 -4.20 -18.06 -15.22
CA ARG A 82 -4.27 -18.64 -13.87
C ARG A 82 -4.12 -17.56 -12.79
N ARG A 83 -5.24 -17.00 -12.33
CA ARG A 83 -5.25 -15.92 -11.32
C ARG A 83 -4.47 -16.25 -10.04
N GLY A 84 -4.53 -17.50 -9.56
CA GLY A 84 -3.83 -17.91 -8.34
C GLY A 84 -2.30 -17.98 -8.47
N ALA A 85 -1.75 -17.81 -9.68
CA ALA A 85 -0.31 -17.70 -9.92
C ALA A 85 0.16 -16.24 -10.00
N LEU A 86 -0.74 -15.27 -9.81
CA LEU A 86 -0.39 -13.85 -9.79
C LEU A 86 -0.08 -13.40 -8.36
N GLU A 87 0.98 -12.63 -8.24
CA GLU A 87 1.32 -11.85 -7.06
C GLU A 87 1.43 -10.38 -7.47
N ILE A 88 0.82 -9.48 -6.70
CA ILE A 88 0.81 -8.05 -6.98
C ILE A 88 1.37 -7.34 -5.77
N TYR A 89 2.37 -6.49 -6.01
CA TYR A 89 3.06 -5.72 -4.99
C TYR A 89 2.92 -4.24 -5.28
N LEU A 90 2.61 -3.46 -4.24
CA LEU A 90 2.68 -2.01 -4.28
C LEU A 90 3.85 -1.55 -3.42
N VAL A 91 4.71 -0.72 -4.00
CA VAL A 91 5.91 -0.22 -3.34
C VAL A 91 5.81 1.30 -3.23
N SER A 92 5.96 1.82 -2.01
CA SER A 92 5.98 3.26 -1.79
C SER A 92 7.36 3.86 -2.12
N PRO A 93 7.44 5.16 -2.49
CA PRO A 93 8.71 5.82 -2.79
C PRO A 93 9.69 5.84 -1.61
N GLN A 94 9.18 5.90 -0.38
CA GLN A 94 9.97 5.96 0.85
C GLN A 94 10.38 4.57 1.41
N VAL A 95 10.28 3.53 0.58
CA VAL A 95 10.67 2.14 0.88
C VAL A 95 9.83 1.49 1.99
N ALA A 96 8.82 0.74 1.57
CA ALA A 96 8.44 -0.53 2.17
C ALA A 96 7.99 -1.47 1.05
N THR A 97 8.79 -2.48 0.71
CA THR A 97 8.30 -3.57 -0.13
C THR A 97 7.45 -4.47 0.74
N ILE A 98 6.14 -4.47 0.50
CA ILE A 98 5.22 -5.42 1.12
C ILE A 98 5.41 -6.78 0.41
N LYS A 99 6.52 -7.48 0.68
CA LYS A 99 6.69 -8.87 0.21
C LYS A 99 6.19 -9.83 1.29
N PRO A 100 5.32 -10.80 0.99
CA PRO A 100 5.13 -11.94 1.85
C PRO A 100 6.49 -12.62 1.98
N THR A 101 6.95 -12.76 3.22
CA THR A 101 8.04 -13.68 3.52
C THR A 101 7.50 -15.08 3.23
N SER A 102 8.06 -15.75 2.21
CA SER A 102 7.79 -17.17 2.04
C SER A 102 8.25 -17.88 3.32
N LYS A 103 7.50 -18.90 3.73
CA LYS A 103 8.07 -19.93 4.60
C LYS A 103 9.23 -20.62 3.87
#